data_AF-A0A0J1FVI3-F1
#
_entry.id   AF-A0A0J1FVI3-F1
#
_cell.length_a   1.000
_cell.length_b   1.000
_cell.length_c   1.000
_cell.angle_alpha   90.00
_cell.angle_beta   90.00
_cell.angle_gamma   90.00
#
_symmetry.space_group_name_H-M   'P 1'
#
loop_
_entity.id
_entity.type
_entity.pdbx_description
1 polymer ?
#
loop_
_entity_poly.entity_id
_entity_poly.type
_entity_poly.pdbx_seq_one_letter_code
_entity_poly.pdbx_strand_id
1 'polypeptide(L)' 'MNVSINKDRCPQNHPCPSIRVCPVGAIVQIGFNAPVINQDKCIGCKKCVKYCPMGAFQVGE' A
#
# COMPACT_ATOMS: atom_id res chain seq x y z
N MET A 1 8.42 -10.87 -5.99
CA MET A 1 7.37 -9.91 -6.38
C MET A 1 6.69 -9.31 -5.15
N ASN A 2 7.43 -8.46 -4.46
CA ASN A 2 7.00 -7.86 -3.20
C ASN A 2 6.47 -6.46 -3.46
N VAL A 3 5.50 -6.00 -2.67
CA VAL A 3 4.99 -4.63 -2.76
C VAL A 3 5.50 -3.85 -1.56
N SER A 4 6.10 -2.69 -1.81
CA SER A 4 6.67 -1.79 -0.82
C SER A 4 6.06 -0.40 -0.95
N ILE A 5 6.19 0.43 0.08
CA ILE A 5 5.64 1.78 0.10
C ILE A 5 6.77 2.79 0.21
N ASN A 6 6.82 3.71 -0.74
CA ASN A 6 7.70 4.86 -0.72
C ASN A 6 7.04 5.99 0.08
N LYS A 7 7.68 6.38 1.17
CA LYS A 7 7.15 7.38 2.12
C LYS A 7 7.22 8.79 1.55
N ASP A 8 8.20 9.10 0.70
CA ASP A 8 8.34 10.40 0.04
C ASP A 8 7.18 10.70 -0.91
N ARG A 9 6.59 9.66 -1.50
CA ARG A 9 5.39 9.75 -2.35
C ARG A 9 4.08 9.60 -1.57
N CYS A 10 4.13 9.29 -0.29
CA CYS A 10 2.93 9.16 0.54
C CYS A 10 2.69 10.47 1.30
N PRO A 11 1.54 11.16 1.11
CA PRO A 11 1.28 12.44 1.76
C PRO A 11 0.93 12.32 3.25
N GLN A 12 0.68 11.10 3.76
CA GLN A 12 0.45 10.80 5.18
C GLN A 12 -0.58 11.72 5.89
N ASN A 13 -1.63 12.11 5.16
CA ASN A 13 -2.61 13.10 5.60
C ASN A 13 -4.07 12.61 5.51
N HIS A 14 -4.28 11.33 5.21
CA HIS A 14 -5.61 10.76 5.03
C HIS A 14 -5.63 9.25 5.34
N PRO A 15 -6.82 8.65 5.60
CA PRO A 15 -6.99 7.20 5.61
C PRO A 15 -6.66 6.62 4.23
N CYS A 16 -5.66 5.73 4.12
CA CYS A 16 -5.25 5.24 2.82
C CYS A 16 -6.42 4.54 2.09
N PRO A 17 -6.80 5.01 0.90
CA PRO A 17 -7.94 4.47 0.20
C PRO A 17 -7.59 3.09 -0.42
N SER A 18 -6.31 2.78 -0.60
CA SER A 18 -5.82 1.48 -1.09
C SER A 18 -6.06 0.33 -0.10
N ILE A 19 -6.32 0.59 1.18
CA ILE A 19 -6.61 -0.44 2.19
C ILE A 19 -7.80 -1.30 1.74
N ARG A 20 -8.88 -0.65 1.29
CA ARG A 20 -10.12 -1.32 0.85
C ARG A 20 -9.98 -2.07 -0.47
N VAL A 21 -8.90 -1.81 -1.21
CA VAL A 21 -8.62 -2.43 -2.52
C VAL A 21 -7.84 -3.74 -2.36
N CYS A 22 -7.22 -3.97 -1.21
CA CYS A 22 -6.48 -5.20 -0.95
C CYS A 22 -7.45 -6.37 -0.71
N PRO A 23 -7.49 -7.38 -1.60
CA PRO A 23 -8.46 -8.49 -1.48
C PRO A 23 -8.17 -9.43 -0.30
N VAL A 24 -6.94 -9.40 0.22
CA VAL A 24 -6.43 -10.28 1.28
C VAL A 24 -6.18 -9.53 2.59
N GLY A 25 -6.52 -8.23 2.65
CA GLY A 25 -6.33 -7.41 3.85
C GLY A 25 -4.87 -7.29 4.30
N ALA A 26 -3.92 -7.30 3.36
CA ALA A 26 -2.49 -7.20 3.66
C ALA A 26 -2.03 -5.77 4.01
N ILE A 27 -2.83 -4.74 3.76
CA ILE A 27 -2.47 -3.33 3.96
C ILE A 27 -3.09 -2.83 5.26
N VAL A 28 -2.26 -2.32 6.17
CA VAL A 28 -2.67 -1.79 7.48
C VAL A 28 -2.15 -0.36 7.62
N GLN A 29 -2.92 0.54 8.23
CA GLN A 29 -2.51 1.91 8.52
C GLN A 29 -2.79 2.26 9.98
N ILE A 30 -1.89 3.05 10.57
CA ILE A 30 -2.03 3.59 11.92
C ILE A 30 -2.15 5.11 11.83
N GLY A 31 -3.30 5.66 12.22
CA GLY A 31 -3.60 7.09 12.09
C GLY A 31 -3.61 7.52 10.62
N PHE A 32 -2.82 8.55 10.28
CA PHE A 32 -2.62 9.01 8.89
C PHE A 32 -1.24 8.69 8.31
N ASN A 33 -0.43 7.91 9.01
CA ASN A 33 0.91 7.54 8.53
C ASN A 33 0.85 6.69 7.25
N ALA A 34 2.00 6.57 6.59
CA ALA A 34 2.13 5.68 5.45
C ALA A 34 1.71 4.25 5.85
N PRO A 35 0.89 3.56 5.03
CA PRO A 35 0.47 2.21 5.34
C PRO A 35 1.67 1.26 5.41
N VAL A 36 1.46 0.10 6.02
CA VAL A 36 2.41 -1.01 6.08
C VAL A 36 1.78 -2.22 5.39
N ILE A 37 2.59 -2.96 4.65
CA ILE A 37 2.16 -4.17 3.94
C ILE A 37 2.67 -5.38 4.71
N ASN A 38 1.75 -6.23 5.14
CA ASN A 38 2.07 -7.56 5.62
C ASN A 38 2.46 -8.44 4.43
N GLN A 39 3.76 -8.72 4.29
CA GLN A 39 4.30 -9.52 3.19
C GLN A 39 3.84 -10.98 3.23
N ASP A 40 3.53 -11.53 4.41
CA ASP A 40 3.00 -12.89 4.56
C ASP A 40 1.62 -13.05 3.91
N LYS A 41 0.78 -12.02 4.01
CA LYS A 41 -0.54 -11.99 3.36
C LYS A 41 -0.50 -11.49 1.93
N CYS A 42 0.58 -10.82 1.52
CA CYS A 42 0.65 -10.13 0.23
C CYS A 42 0.79 -11.14 -0.91
N ILE A 43 -0.27 -11.29 -1.72
CA ILE A 43 -0.27 -12.14 -2.91
C ILE A 43 0.33 -11.48 -4.16
N GLY A 44 0.97 -10.31 -4.02
CA GLY A 44 1.61 -9.62 -5.15
C GLY A 44 0.67 -9.19 -6.28
N CYS A 45 -0.64 -8.99 -6.02
CA CYS A 45 -1.64 -8.69 -7.06
C CYS A 45 -1.54 -7.29 -7.69
N LYS A 46 -0.71 -6.40 -7.14
CA LYS A 46 -0.42 -5.03 -7.64
C LYS A 46 -1.65 -4.09 -7.75
N LYS A 47 -2.80 -4.43 -7.15
CA LYS A 47 -4.00 -3.56 -7.17
C LYS A 47 -3.76 -2.22 -6.46
N CYS A 48 -3.08 -2.24 -5.31
CA CYS A 48 -2.73 -1.03 -4.56
C CYS A 48 -1.78 -0.09 -5.33
N VAL A 49 -0.89 -0.65 -6.14
CA VAL A 49 0.02 0.09 -7.04
C VAL A 49 -0.78 0.86 -8.09
N LYS A 50 -1.76 0.20 -8.73
CA LYS A 50 -2.62 0.84 -9.74
C LYS A 50 -3.59 1.85 -9.14
N TYR A 51 -4.00 1.66 -7.90
CA TYR A 51 -5.05 2.46 -7.27
C TYR A 51 -4.52 3.74 -6.62
N CYS A 52 -3.29 3.74 -6.10
CA CYS A 52 -2.74 4.91 -5.42
C CYS A 52 -2.34 6.00 -6.44
N PRO A 53 -3.01 7.17 -6.46
CA PRO A 53 -2.74 8.21 -7.46
C PRO A 53 -1.35 8.84 -7.29
N MET A 54 -0.82 8.83 -6.06
CA MET A 54 0.51 9.36 -5.77
C MET A 54 1.64 8.42 -6.23
N GLY A 55 1.31 7.17 -6.60
CA GLY A 55 2.31 6.16 -6.92
C GLY A 55 3.21 5.79 -5.74
N ALA A 56 2.67 5.84 -4.51
CA ALA A 56 3.44 5.52 -3.31
C ALA A 56 3.75 4.02 -3.19
N PHE A 57 2.88 3.15 -3.71
CA PHE A 57 3.10 1.71 -3.74
C PHE A 57 4.01 1.35 -4.93
N GLN A 58 5.09 0.60 -4.65
CA GLN A 58 6.07 0.16 -5.64
C GLN A 58 6.18 -1.37 -5.62
N VAL A 59 6.45 -1.95 -6.78
CA VAL A 59 6.73 -3.39 -6.90
C VAL A 59 8.24 -3.56 -6.89
N GLY A 60 8.76 -4.27 -5.91
CA GLY A 60 10.12 -4.80 -5.94
C GLY A 60 10.14 -6.14 -6.69
N GLU A 61 11.20 -6.36 -7.46
CA GLU A 61 11.49 -7.65 -8.09
C GLU A 61 11.71 -8.74 -7.03
#